data_AF-R5JA41-F1
#
_entry.id   AF-R5JA41-F1
#
_cell.length_a   1.000
_cell.length_b   1.000
_cell.length_c   1.000
_cell.angle_alpha   90.00
_cell.angle_beta   90.00
_cell.angle_gamma   90.00
#
_symmetry.space_group_name_H-M   'P 1'
#
loop_
_entity.id
_entity.type
_entity.pdbx_description
1 polymer ?
#
loop_
_entity_poly.entity_id
_entity_poly.type
_entity_poly.pdbx_seq_one_letter_code
_entity_poly.pdbx_strand_id
1 'polypeptide(L)'
;MKISDELIACYVEGTVTAEERNFVRRYLCEHPETYEHILCLMDNDTVDYLGEQLEISDNCIPMNESSFSEIAYSAAAFAPEQNKLFIPKNKSQKAKASELYDRLSRMSTELDDLL
;
A
#
# COMPACT_ATOMS: atom_id res chain seq x y z
N MET A 1 -1.83 -30.05 -6.51
CA MET A 1 -2.15 -29.37 -7.78
C MET A 1 -0.85 -28.74 -8.30
N LYS A 2 -0.64 -28.65 -9.62
CA LYS A 2 0.54 -27.98 -10.19
C LYS A 2 0.05 -26.70 -10.87
N ILE A 3 0.85 -25.64 -10.83
CA ILE A 3 0.59 -24.47 -11.66
C ILE A 3 0.81 -24.88 -13.12
N SER A 4 -0.08 -24.45 -14.01
CA SER A 4 0.07 -24.60 -15.45
C SER A 4 -0.37 -23.31 -16.13
N ASP A 5 0.10 -23.09 -17.36
CA ASP A 5 -0.20 -21.86 -18.10
C ASP A 5 -1.70 -21.75 -18.42
N GLU A 6 -2.39 -22.87 -18.63
CA GLU A 6 -3.85 -22.89 -18.84
C GLU A 6 -4.59 -22.43 -17.58
N LEU A 7 -4.13 -22.85 -16.40
CA LEU A 7 -4.72 -22.44 -15.13
C LEU A 7 -4.51 -20.95 -14.86
N ILE A 8 -3.33 -20.43 -15.20
CA ILE A 8 -3.02 -19.01 -15.12
C ILE A 8 -3.91 -18.22 -16.08
N ALA A 9 -4.09 -18.68 -17.32
CA ALA A 9 -4.98 -18.04 -18.29
C ALA A 9 -6.43 -17.98 -17.78
N CYS A 10 -6.97 -19.09 -17.26
CA CYS A 10 -8.30 -19.10 -16.64
C CYS A 10 -8.39 -18.20 -15.41
N TYR A 11 -7.29 -18.06 -14.64
CA TYR A 11 -7.23 -17.16 -13.48
C TYR A 11 -7.29 -15.69 -13.91
N VAL A 12 -6.55 -15.32 -14.96
CA VAL A 12 -6.57 -13.99 -15.59
C VAL A 12 -7.95 -13.67 -16.15
N GLU A 13 -8.58 -14.62 -16.84
CA GLU A 13 -9.93 -14.48 -17.42
C GLU A 13 -11.04 -14.48 -16.34
N GLY A 14 -10.74 -14.91 -15.12
CA GLY A 14 -11.69 -14.99 -14.00
C GLY A 14 -12.63 -16.20 -14.02
N THR A 15 -12.37 -17.18 -14.89
CA THR A 15 -13.20 -18.39 -15.11
C THR A 15 -12.88 -19.55 -14.15
N VAL A 16 -11.86 -19.40 -13.30
CA VAL A 16 -11.45 -20.41 -12.28
C VAL A 16 -12.44 -20.56 -11.13
N THR A 17 -12.50 -21.78 -10.59
CA THR A 17 -13.23 -22.10 -9.36
C THR A 17 -12.56 -21.49 -8.12
N ALA A 18 -13.29 -21.45 -6.99
CA ALA A 18 -12.78 -20.85 -5.75
C ALA A 18 -11.55 -21.58 -5.18
N GLU A 19 -11.49 -22.90 -5.33
CA GLU A 19 -10.37 -23.72 -4.86
C GLU A 19 -9.11 -23.45 -5.69
N GLU A 20 -9.26 -23.42 -7.01
CA GLU A 20 -8.19 -23.11 -7.96
C GLU A 20 -7.66 -21.69 -7.77
N ARG A 21 -8.54 -20.72 -7.56
CA ARG A 21 -8.18 -19.33 -7.27
C ARG A 21 -7.34 -19.20 -5.99
N ASN A 22 -7.70 -19.92 -4.94
CA ASN A 22 -6.93 -19.92 -3.70
C ASN A 22 -5.58 -20.62 -3.86
N PHE A 23 -5.54 -21.69 -4.67
CA PHE A 23 -4.29 -22.35 -5.01
C PHE A 23 -3.34 -21.43 -5.78
N VAL A 24 -3.83 -20.75 -6.82
CA VAL A 24 -3.05 -19.77 -7.61
C VAL A 24 -2.58 -18.62 -6.72
N ARG A 25 -3.44 -18.06 -5.85
CA ARG A 25 -3.03 -16.98 -4.93
C ARG A 25 -1.90 -17.38 -4.01
N ARG A 26 -1.96 -18.57 -3.42
CA ARG A 26 -0.87 -19.09 -2.57
C ARG A 26 0.42 -19.24 -3.37
N TYR A 27 0.33 -19.78 -4.58
CA TYR A 27 1.47 -19.91 -5.47
C TYR A 27 2.11 -18.57 -5.82
N LEU A 28 1.31 -17.53 -6.07
CA LEU A 28 1.81 -16.18 -6.38
C LEU A 28 2.44 -15.47 -5.19
N CYS A 29 2.03 -15.79 -3.96
CA CYS A 29 2.74 -15.32 -2.76
C CYS A 29 4.14 -15.94 -2.63
N GLU A 30 4.33 -17.17 -3.11
CA GLU A 30 5.61 -17.88 -3.08
C GLU A 30 6.51 -17.50 -4.27
N HIS A 31 5.92 -17.01 -5.38
CA HIS A 31 6.59 -16.69 -6.65
C HIS A 31 6.25 -15.27 -7.14
N PRO A 32 6.84 -14.22 -6.55
CA PRO A 32 6.56 -12.83 -6.93
C PRO A 32 6.90 -12.51 -8.39
N GLU A 33 7.89 -13.18 -8.98
CA GLU A 33 8.25 -13.06 -10.39
C GLU A 33 7.10 -13.46 -11.34
N THR A 34 6.31 -14.47 -10.96
CA THR A 34 5.16 -14.92 -11.75
C THR A 34 3.97 -13.96 -11.56
N TYR A 35 3.86 -13.37 -10.36
CA TYR A 35 2.83 -12.39 -10.06
C TYR A 35 2.94 -11.14 -10.93
N GLU A 36 4.14 -10.61 -11.13
CA GLU A 36 4.39 -9.48 -12.03
C GLU A 36 3.94 -9.80 -13.46
N HIS A 37 4.29 -10.99 -13.97
CA HIS A 37 3.85 -11.44 -15.29
C HIS A 37 2.33 -11.54 -15.42
N ILE A 38 1.64 -12.06 -14.38
CA ILE A 38 0.18 -12.15 -14.38
C ILE A 38 -0.47 -10.77 -14.34
N LEU A 39 0.10 -9.82 -13.59
CA LEU A 39 -0.40 -8.43 -13.59
C LEU A 39 -0.34 -7.82 -14.99
N CYS A 40 0.75 -8.05 -15.74
CA CYS A 40 0.86 -7.62 -17.14
C CYS A 40 -0.18 -8.28 -18.06
N LEU A 41 -0.59 -9.52 -17.77
CA LEU A 41 -1.62 -10.24 -18.54
C LEU A 41 -3.06 -9.83 -18.16
N MET A 42 -3.28 -9.41 -16.91
CA MET A 42 -4.57 -8.92 -16.43
C MET A 42 -4.84 -7.47 -16.84
N ASP A 43 -3.78 -6.71 -17.12
CA ASP A 43 -3.88 -5.36 -17.62
C ASP A 43 -4.29 -5.39 -19.10
N ASN A 44 -5.58 -5.18 -19.35
CA ASN A 44 -6.12 -5.06 -20.71
C ASN A 44 -5.80 -3.69 -21.33
N ASP A 45 -5.23 -2.77 -20.54
CA ASP A 45 -4.67 -1.53 -21.03
C ASP A 45 -3.26 -1.79 -21.57
N THR A 46 -3.16 -2.61 -22.62
CA THR A 46 -2.15 -2.30 -23.64
C THR A 46 -2.56 -0.99 -24.29
N VAL A 47 -2.39 0.11 -23.56
CA VAL A 47 -2.24 1.43 -24.17
C VAL A 47 -1.15 1.21 -25.20
N ASP A 48 -1.52 1.39 -26.45
CA ASP A 48 -0.70 1.22 -27.63
C ASP A 48 0.52 2.16 -27.49
N TYR A 49 1.53 1.75 -26.73
CA TYR A 49 2.71 2.56 -26.40
C TYR A 49 3.63 2.75 -27.63
N LEU A 50 3.21 2.22 -28.78
CA LEU A 50 3.78 2.41 -30.11
C LEU A 50 2.88 3.24 -31.05
N GLY A 51 1.76 3.80 -30.56
CA GLY A 51 0.77 4.50 -31.37
C GLY A 51 0.63 6.00 -31.11
N GLU A 52 0.89 6.49 -29.89
CA GLU A 52 0.78 7.92 -29.60
C GLU A 52 2.14 8.52 -29.22
N GLN A 53 2.71 9.19 -30.21
CA GLN A 53 3.73 10.20 -30.04
C GLN A 53 3.22 11.19 -29.00
N LEU A 54 3.78 11.10 -27.79
CA LEU A 54 3.54 11.95 -26.64
C LEU A 54 3.67 13.43 -27.03
N GLU A 55 2.59 14.07 -27.47
CA GLU A 55 2.46 15.51 -27.40
C GLU A 55 2.29 15.86 -25.92
N ILE A 56 3.43 16.10 -25.27
CA ILE A 56 3.49 16.70 -23.94
C ILE A 56 2.82 18.07 -24.07
N SER A 57 1.53 18.15 -23.79
CA SER A 57 0.90 19.46 -23.57
C SER A 57 1.43 19.96 -22.23
N ASP A 58 2.22 21.03 -22.26
CA ASP A 58 2.79 21.76 -21.12
C ASP A 58 1.74 22.40 -20.19
N ASN A 59 0.53 21.84 -20.11
CA ASN A 59 -0.49 22.26 -19.16
C ASN A 59 -0.27 21.54 -17.82
N CYS A 60 0.88 21.84 -17.19
CA CYS A 60 1.02 21.70 -15.76
C CYS A 60 -0.05 22.60 -15.12
N ILE A 61 -1.11 22.00 -14.56
CA ILE A 61 -2.11 22.75 -13.80
C ILE A 61 -1.35 23.42 -12.64
N PRO A 62 -1.34 24.76 -12.56
CA PRO A 62 -0.65 25.43 -11.47
C PRO A 62 -1.31 24.98 -10.17
N MET A 63 -0.55 24.34 -9.29
CA MET A 63 -0.95 24.05 -7.92
C MET A 63 -1.35 25.37 -7.27
N ASN A 64 -2.66 25.61 -7.17
CA ASN A 64 -3.20 26.75 -6.46
C ASN A 64 -3.05 26.49 -4.95
N GLU A 65 -2.66 27.50 -4.16
CA GLU A 65 -2.44 27.33 -2.71
C GLU A 65 -3.69 26.80 -1.97
N SER A 66 -4.87 26.98 -2.55
CA SER A 66 -6.14 26.42 -2.10
C SER A 66 -6.15 24.88 -2.07
N SER A 67 -5.49 24.21 -3.01
CA SER A 67 -5.42 22.74 -3.08
C SER A 67 -4.77 22.14 -1.84
N PHE A 68 -3.69 22.75 -1.34
CA PHE A 68 -3.01 22.24 -0.14
C PHE A 68 -3.89 22.40 1.12
N SER A 69 -4.61 23.53 1.23
CA SER A 69 -5.48 23.76 2.38
C SER A 69 -6.64 22.77 2.45
N GLU A 70 -7.24 22.39 1.32
CA GLU A 70 -8.36 21.43 1.28
C GLU A 70 -7.90 20.03 1.70
N ILE A 71 -6.71 19.62 1.26
CA ILE A 71 -6.10 18.35 1.66
C ILE A 71 -5.79 18.36 3.16
N ALA A 72 -5.20 19.45 3.67
CA ALA A 72 -4.86 19.59 5.08
C ALA A 72 -6.10 19.59 5.99
N TYR A 73 -7.17 20.30 5.61
CA TYR A 73 -8.43 20.31 6.35
C TYR A 73 -9.14 18.95 6.31
N SER A 74 -9.14 18.30 5.15
CA SER A 74 -9.71 16.96 5.00
C SER A 74 -8.97 15.94 5.88
N ALA A 75 -7.63 16.02 5.95
CA ALA A 75 -6.83 15.17 6.83
C ALA A 75 -7.06 15.48 8.33
N ALA A 76 -7.17 16.76 8.70
CA ALA A 76 -7.38 17.17 10.08
C ALA A 76 -8.75 16.73 10.65
N ALA A 77 -9.78 16.60 9.81
CA ALA A 77 -11.10 16.13 10.23
C ALA A 77 -11.10 14.71 10.80
N PHE A 78 -10.13 13.87 10.41
CA PHE A 78 -9.97 12.51 10.91
C PHE A 78 -8.95 12.40 12.05
N ALA A 79 -8.29 13.50 12.43
CA ALA A 79 -7.37 13.48 13.54
C ALA A 79 -8.16 13.34 14.87
N PRO A 80 -7.74 12.45 15.78
CA PRO A 80 -8.42 12.27 17.05
C PRO A 80 -8.41 13.58 17.85
N GLU A 81 -9.59 14.00 18.34
CA GLU A 81 -9.71 15.21 19.16
C GLU A 81 -8.84 15.10 20.41
N GLN A 82 -7.73 15.83 20.42
CA GLN A 82 -7.00 16.09 21.65
C GLN A 82 -7.82 17.13 22.41
N ASN A 83 -8.54 16.68 23.44
CA ASN A 83 -9.23 17.56 24.38
C ASN A 83 -8.33 18.75 24.74
N LYS A 84 -8.77 19.96 24.36
CA LYS A 84 -8.07 21.22 24.65
C LYS A 84 -7.95 21.36 26.16
N LEU A 85 -6.74 21.59 26.67
CA LEU A 85 -6.39 22.70 27.56
C LEU A 85 -4.99 22.50 28.16
N PHE A 86 -4.29 23.62 28.32
CA PHE A 86 -2.97 23.83 28.92
C PHE A 86 -1.76 23.71 27.98
N ILE A 87 -1.31 24.89 27.56
CA ILE A 87 0.12 25.18 27.44
C ILE A 87 0.66 25.29 28.87
N PRO A 88 1.54 24.38 29.31
CA PRO A 88 2.68 24.80 30.11
C PRO A 88 3.92 24.70 29.23
N LYS A 89 4.52 25.87 28.97
CA LYS A 89 5.93 25.92 28.63
C LYS A 89 6.71 25.16 29.72
N ASN A 90 7.67 24.37 29.26
CA ASN A 90 8.90 23.95 29.92
C ASN A 90 9.01 22.46 30.35
N LYS A 91 10.03 21.83 29.74
CA LYS A 91 10.92 20.78 30.27
C LYS A 91 10.36 19.36 30.34
N SER A 92 10.66 18.57 29.30
CA SER A 92 11.55 17.39 29.38
C SER A 92 11.26 16.42 28.21
N GLN A 93 12.01 16.55 27.11
CA GLN A 93 11.99 15.58 26.00
C GLN A 93 12.64 14.22 26.36
N LYS A 94 13.14 14.03 27.59
CA LYS A 94 13.88 12.83 27.96
C LYS A 94 13.04 11.59 28.25
N ALA A 95 11.73 11.71 28.51
CA ALA A 95 10.88 10.57 28.88
C ALA A 95 10.29 9.80 27.69
N LYS A 96 10.15 10.44 26.51
CA LYS A 96 9.48 9.82 25.36
C LYS A 96 10.37 8.80 24.62
N ALA A 97 11.68 8.98 24.65
CA ALA A 97 12.62 8.06 23.99
C ALA A 97 12.73 6.73 24.73
N SER A 98 12.66 6.73 26.06
CA SER A 98 12.68 5.49 26.87
C SER A 98 11.41 4.68 26.68
N GLU A 99 10.25 5.33 26.61
CA GLU A 99 8.96 4.64 26.43
C GLU A 99 8.87 3.88 25.09
N LEU A 100 9.41 4.47 24.01
CA LEU A 100 9.47 3.80 22.70
C LEU A 100 10.40 2.58 22.72
N TYR A 101 11.55 2.71 23.38
CA TYR A 101 12.50 1.61 23.53
C TYR A 101 11.92 0.46 24.35
N ASP A 102 11.27 0.76 25.47
CA ASP A 102 10.62 -0.25 26.32
C ASP A 102 9.48 -0.98 25.60
N ARG A 103 8.79 -0.27 24.70
CA ARG A 103 7.71 -0.84 23.90
C ARG A 103 8.24 -1.76 22.79
N LEU A 104 9.29 -1.35 22.09
CA LEU A 104 9.96 -2.19 21.08
C LEU A 104 10.61 -3.43 21.71
N SER A 105 11.24 -3.28 22.87
CA SER A 105 11.86 -4.39 23.61
C SER A 105 10.85 -5.47 23.98
N ARG A 106 9.65 -5.06 24.44
CA ARG A 106 8.56 -5.98 24.80
C ARG A 106 8.01 -6.75 23.59
N MET A 107 7.85 -6.07 22.46
CA MET A 107 7.44 -6.71 21.21
C MET A 107 8.47 -7.74 20.74
N SER A 108 9.76 -7.46 20.92
CA SER A 108 10.83 -8.42 20.58
C SER A 108 10.70 -9.70 21.41
N THR A 109 10.51 -9.57 22.72
CA THR A 109 10.38 -10.74 23.61
C THR A 109 9.13 -11.57 23.33
N GLU A 110 8.02 -10.93 22.98
CA GLU A 110 6.77 -11.64 22.64
C GLU A 110 6.89 -12.47 21.35
N LEU A 111 7.75 -12.06 20.41
CA LEU A 111 8.01 -12.82 19.18
C LEU A 111 8.92 -14.04 19.45
N ASP A 112 9.89 -13.91 20.35
CA ASP A 112 10.77 -15.01 20.73
C ASP A 112 10.01 -16.14 21.45
N ASP A 113 8.95 -15.81 22.21
CA ASP A 113 8.10 -16.79 22.90
C ASP A 113 7.16 -17.58 21.95
N LEU A 114 7.02 -17.15 20.68
CA LEU A 114 6.17 -17.79 19.68
C LEU A 114 6.93 -18.75 18.74
N LEU A 115 8.25 -18.86 18.88
CA LEU A 115 9.15 -19.75 18.13
C LEU A 115 9.54 -20.98 18.94
#